data_AF-U5VUX1-F1
#
_entry.id   AF-U5VUX1-F1
#
_cell.length_a   1.000
_cell.length_b   1.000
_cell.length_c   1.000
_cell.angle_alpha   90.00
_cell.angle_beta   90.00
_cell.angle_gamma   90.00
#
_symmetry.space_group_name_H-M   'P 1'
#
loop_
_entity.id
_entity.type
_entity.pdbx_description
1 polymer ?
#
loop_
_entity_poly.entity_id
_entity_poly.type
_entity_poly.pdbx_seq_one_letter_code
_entity_poly.pdbx_strand_id
1 'polypeptide(L)'
;MVTAVLLILGALSPLLMREPEQPANPVALPVISIPPLPTVIATPAPVGSPGVLRAVRQARKATPAPVLLGPADKAGLPDLVGAYCRATYGGLTLAASTADGWVCARLGQGNTAVDMDAMCRHRYGAAAWADLGDESDPRSWRCYRDGP
;
A
#
# COMPACT_ATOMS: atom_id res chain seq x y z
N MET A 1 -47.87 19.60 3.99
CA MET A 1 -47.47 20.81 4.73
C MET A 1 -46.06 21.17 4.28
N VAL A 2 -45.93 22.39 3.77
CA VAL A 2 -44.74 22.97 3.14
C VAL A 2 -43.93 23.66 4.24
N THR A 3 -42.61 23.46 4.29
CA THR A 3 -41.72 24.46 4.88
C THR A 3 -40.36 24.40 4.18
N ALA A 4 -40.25 25.22 3.14
CA ALA A 4 -38.99 25.65 2.57
C ALA A 4 -38.41 26.75 3.48
N VAL A 5 -37.10 26.71 3.72
CA VAL A 5 -36.36 27.85 4.29
C VAL A 5 -35.22 28.18 3.32
N LEU A 6 -35.50 29.19 2.49
CA LEU A 6 -34.52 29.98 1.75
C LEU A 6 -34.02 31.09 2.67
N LEU A 7 -32.70 31.24 2.86
CA LEU A 7 -32.13 32.54 3.25
C LEU A 7 -30.68 32.74 2.70
N ILE A 8 -30.64 33.37 1.51
CA ILE A 8 -29.90 34.60 1.16
C ILE A 8 -28.37 34.68 1.31
N LEU A 9 -27.75 34.79 0.12
CA LEU A 9 -26.60 35.59 -0.31
C LEU A 9 -25.90 36.51 0.71
N GLY A 10 -24.60 36.25 0.89
CA GLY A 10 -23.61 37.23 1.33
C GLY A 10 -22.41 37.19 0.39
N ALA A 11 -22.44 37.98 -0.68
CA ALA A 11 -21.26 38.30 -1.48
C ALA A 11 -20.50 39.43 -0.76
N LEU A 12 -19.19 39.26 -0.56
CA LEU A 12 -18.20 40.35 -0.43
C LEU A 12 -16.81 39.74 -0.53
N SER A 13 -16.26 39.77 -1.75
CA SER A 13 -14.84 39.58 -2.01
C SER A 13 -14.05 40.78 -1.49
N PRO A 14 -12.92 40.57 -0.80
CA PRO A 14 -11.77 41.45 -0.93
C PRO A 14 -10.76 40.82 -1.90
N LEU A 15 -10.51 41.57 -2.96
CA LEU A 15 -9.32 41.50 -3.79
C LEU A 15 -8.03 41.61 -2.95
N LEU A 16 -6.96 41.04 -3.52
CA LEU A 16 -5.57 41.52 -3.41
C LEU A 16 -4.87 41.36 -2.05
N MET A 17 -4.25 40.20 -1.83
CA MET A 17 -2.86 40.16 -1.38
C MET A 17 -2.10 39.22 -2.32
N ARG A 18 -1.43 39.86 -3.27
CA ARG A 18 -0.42 39.29 -4.15
C ARG A 18 0.82 39.05 -3.29
N GLU A 19 1.06 37.79 -2.97
CA GLU A 19 2.23 37.34 -2.22
C GLU A 19 3.50 37.80 -2.96
N PRO A 20 4.45 38.48 -2.31
CA PRO A 20 5.71 38.84 -2.94
C PRO A 20 6.45 37.55 -3.28
N GLU A 21 6.73 37.39 -4.58
CA GLU A 21 7.61 36.36 -5.12
C GLU A 21 8.94 36.40 -4.35
N GLN A 22 9.08 35.47 -3.43
CA GLN A 22 10.27 35.32 -2.61
C GLN A 22 11.43 34.99 -3.56
N PRO A 23 12.54 35.76 -3.55
CA PRO A 23 13.70 35.43 -4.36
C PRO A 23 14.12 34.01 -4.03
N ALA A 24 14.13 33.14 -5.03
CA ALA A 24 14.65 31.79 -4.92
C ALA A 24 16.09 31.89 -4.43
N ASN A 25 16.29 31.64 -3.13
CA ASN A 25 17.60 31.53 -2.53
C ASN A 25 18.29 30.39 -3.29
N PRO A 26 19.45 30.61 -3.92
CA PRO A 26 20.13 29.55 -4.65
C PRO A 26 20.51 28.47 -3.63
N VAL A 27 19.77 27.36 -3.65
CA VAL A 27 20.11 26.15 -2.92
C VAL A 27 21.47 25.73 -3.44
N ALA A 28 22.51 25.92 -2.62
CA ALA A 28 23.84 25.43 -2.90
C ALA A 28 23.76 23.90 -3.01
N LEU A 29 23.79 23.40 -4.23
CA LEU A 29 23.88 21.97 -4.48
C LEU A 29 25.20 21.47 -3.87
N PRO A 30 25.19 20.35 -3.13
CA PRO A 30 26.44 19.75 -2.70
C PRO A 30 27.23 19.37 -3.96
N VAL A 31 28.45 19.91 -4.08
CA VAL A 31 29.43 19.44 -5.07
C VAL A 31 29.83 18.04 -4.65
N ILE A 32 29.20 17.05 -5.27
CA ILE A 32 29.62 15.65 -5.17
C ILE A 32 30.86 15.52 -6.06
N SER A 33 32.04 15.46 -5.43
CA SER A 33 33.26 15.01 -6.12
C SER A 33 33.06 13.56 -6.53
N ILE A 34 32.76 13.34 -7.81
CA ILE A 34 32.78 12.01 -8.41
C ILE A 34 34.26 11.66 -8.61
N PRO A 35 34.78 10.60 -7.96
CA PRO A 35 36.14 10.15 -8.22
C PRO A 35 36.27 9.74 -9.70
N PRO A 36 37.44 9.93 -10.33
CA PRO A 36 37.64 9.51 -11.70
C PRO A 36 37.31 8.02 -11.83
N LEU A 37 36.47 7.72 -12.82
CA LEU A 37 36.07 6.37 -13.18
C LEU A 37 37.35 5.52 -13.35
N PRO A 38 37.50 4.38 -12.66
CA PRO A 38 38.58 3.47 -12.99
C PRO A 38 38.39 3.10 -14.46
N THR A 39 39.41 3.33 -15.28
CA THR A 39 39.51 2.80 -16.64
C THR A 39 39.23 1.32 -16.55
N VAL A 40 38.04 0.90 -16.95
CA VAL A 40 37.68 -0.51 -17.06
C VAL A 40 38.54 -1.04 -18.18
N ILE A 41 39.66 -1.65 -17.80
CA ILE A 41 40.32 -2.63 -18.65
C ILE A 41 39.20 -3.62 -18.98
N ALA A 42 38.78 -3.66 -20.24
CA ALA A 42 37.80 -4.59 -20.74
C ALA A 42 38.30 -5.99 -20.35
N THR A 43 37.77 -6.49 -19.25
CA THR A 43 37.96 -7.87 -18.85
C THR A 43 37.33 -8.69 -19.97
N PRO A 44 38.05 -9.64 -20.58
CA PRO A 44 37.44 -10.49 -21.59
C PRO A 44 36.17 -11.08 -20.99
N ALA A 45 35.05 -10.92 -21.70
CA ALA A 45 33.76 -11.43 -21.28
C ALA A 45 33.96 -12.86 -20.76
N PRO A 46 33.51 -13.20 -19.54
CA PRO A 46 33.62 -14.57 -19.06
C PRO A 46 32.86 -15.41 -20.07
N VAL A 47 33.59 -16.26 -20.80
CA VAL A 47 33.02 -17.26 -21.68
C VAL A 47 32.06 -18.06 -20.79
N GLY A 48 30.77 -17.81 -20.97
CA GLY A 48 29.72 -18.32 -20.10
C GLY A 48 29.86 -19.83 -20.02
N SER A 49 30.32 -20.32 -18.87
CA SER A 49 30.41 -21.75 -18.63
C SER A 49 29.00 -22.32 -18.66
N PRO A 50 28.73 -23.41 -19.41
CA PRO A 50 27.41 -24.04 -19.48
C PRO A 50 26.79 -24.36 -18.10
N GLY A 51 27.64 -24.53 -17.08
CA GLY A 51 27.23 -24.75 -15.69
C GLY A 51 26.51 -23.57 -15.03
N VAL A 52 26.88 -22.32 -15.32
CA VAL A 52 26.27 -21.13 -14.68
C VAL A 52 24.85 -20.92 -15.21
N LEU A 53 24.64 -21.09 -16.52
CA LEU A 53 23.31 -21.02 -17.12
C LEU A 53 22.40 -22.16 -16.64
N ARG A 54 22.96 -23.35 -16.38
CA ARG A 54 22.21 -24.47 -15.81
C ARG A 54 21.81 -24.22 -14.36
N ALA A 55 22.70 -23.66 -13.54
CA ALA A 55 22.41 -23.29 -12.15
C ALA A 55 21.36 -22.18 -12.05
N VAL A 56 21.42 -21.14 -12.89
CA VAL A 56 20.39 -20.09 -12.95
C VAL A 56 19.05 -20.65 -13.45
N ARG A 57 19.07 -21.57 -14.42
CA ARG A 57 17.86 -22.26 -14.92
C ARG A 57 17.27 -23.24 -13.89
N GLN A 58 18.10 -23.82 -13.02
CA GLN A 58 17.68 -24.66 -11.88
C GLN A 58 17.18 -23.83 -10.69
N ALA A 59 17.77 -22.67 -10.40
CA ALA A 59 17.28 -21.76 -9.37
C ALA A 59 15.95 -21.09 -9.75
N ARG A 60 15.69 -20.89 -11.04
CA ARG A 60 14.35 -20.52 -11.54
C ARG A 60 13.33 -21.67 -11.49
N LYS A 61 13.78 -22.91 -11.29
CA LYS A 61 12.89 -24.06 -11.08
C LYS A 61 12.51 -24.11 -9.60
N ALA A 62 11.35 -23.52 -9.31
CA ALA A 62 10.54 -23.73 -8.11
C ALA A 62 10.98 -22.99 -6.85
N THR A 63 10.74 -21.67 -6.84
CA THR A 63 10.16 -21.11 -5.61
C THR A 63 8.74 -21.69 -5.50
N PRO A 64 8.38 -22.32 -4.36
CA PRO A 64 7.02 -22.78 -4.16
C PRO A 64 6.03 -21.64 -4.37
N ALA A 65 4.96 -21.90 -5.13
CA ALA A 65 3.93 -20.89 -5.33
C ALA A 65 3.25 -20.59 -3.98
N PRO A 66 2.95 -19.31 -3.68
CA PRO A 66 2.18 -18.97 -2.49
C PRO A 66 0.86 -19.72 -2.43
N VAL A 67 0.47 -20.13 -1.23
CA VAL A 67 -0.81 -20.80 -0.97
C VAL A 67 -1.83 -19.75 -0.55
N LEU A 68 -2.92 -19.65 -1.30
CA LEU A 68 -4.06 -18.81 -0.93
C LEU A 68 -4.74 -19.37 0.32
N LEU A 69 -4.84 -18.55 1.37
CA LEU A 69 -5.49 -18.89 2.63
C LEU A 69 -6.92 -18.37 2.69
N GLY A 70 -7.17 -17.23 2.06
CA GLY A 70 -8.49 -16.64 1.91
C GLY A 70 -8.46 -15.12 1.91
N PRO A 71 -9.62 -14.45 1.77
CA PRO A 71 -10.89 -15.04 1.39
C PRO A 71 -10.82 -15.63 -0.04
N ALA A 72 -11.67 -16.62 -0.35
CA ALA A 72 -11.66 -17.25 -1.67
C ALA A 72 -12.07 -16.27 -2.80
N ASP A 73 -12.89 -15.29 -2.46
CA ASP A 73 -13.41 -14.28 -3.37
C ASP A 73 -13.49 -12.90 -2.71
N LYS A 74 -13.85 -11.87 -3.50
CA LYS A 74 -13.91 -10.47 -3.07
C LYS A 74 -15.04 -10.22 -2.05
N ALA A 75 -16.09 -11.05 -2.06
CA ALA A 75 -17.24 -10.88 -1.18
C ALA A 75 -16.96 -11.37 0.25
N GLY A 76 -15.99 -12.26 0.44
CA GLY A 76 -15.57 -12.72 1.78
C GLY A 76 -14.68 -11.74 2.55
N LEU A 77 -14.11 -10.72 1.90
CA LEU A 77 -13.18 -9.79 2.55
C LEU A 77 -13.83 -8.89 3.62
N PRO A 78 -15.00 -8.25 3.38
CA PRO A 78 -15.66 -7.42 4.38
C PRO A 78 -15.88 -8.14 5.72
N ASP A 79 -16.29 -9.41 5.68
CA ASP A 79 -16.52 -10.20 6.89
C ASP A 79 -15.22 -10.52 7.63
N LEU A 80 -14.15 -10.83 6.88
CA LEU A 80 -12.82 -11.07 7.45
C LEU A 80 -12.26 -9.82 8.15
N VAL A 81 -12.31 -8.67 7.47
CA VAL A 81 -11.87 -7.39 8.05
C VAL A 81 -12.76 -7.00 9.23
N GLY A 82 -14.08 -7.18 9.12
CA GLY A 82 -15.04 -6.90 10.18
C GLY A 82 -14.85 -7.76 11.43
N ALA A 83 -14.46 -9.02 11.26
CA ALA A 83 -14.08 -9.89 12.38
C ALA A 83 -12.80 -9.38 13.06
N TYR A 84 -11.78 -9.02 12.29
CA TYR A 84 -10.54 -8.46 12.82
C TYR A 84 -10.76 -7.13 13.56
N CYS A 85 -11.49 -6.19 12.96
CA CYS A 85 -11.80 -4.91 13.61
C CYS A 85 -12.49 -5.10 14.96
N ARG A 86 -13.46 -6.02 15.06
CA ARG A 86 -14.16 -6.30 16.32
C ARG A 86 -13.26 -7.00 17.34
N ALA A 87 -12.40 -7.92 16.91
CA ALA A 87 -11.46 -8.61 17.78
C ALA A 87 -10.39 -7.65 18.35
N THR A 88 -9.88 -6.74 17.52
CA THR A 88 -8.79 -5.82 17.90
C THR A 88 -9.30 -4.60 18.68
N TYR A 89 -10.51 -4.12 18.36
CA TYR A 89 -10.98 -2.82 18.83
C TYR A 89 -12.34 -2.84 19.55
N GLY A 90 -12.95 -4.02 19.69
CA GLY A 90 -14.20 -4.22 20.40
C GLY A 90 -15.44 -4.24 19.49
N GLY A 91 -16.56 -4.74 20.04
CA GLY A 91 -17.77 -5.09 19.28
C GLY A 91 -18.52 -3.93 18.60
N LEU A 92 -18.25 -2.68 18.99
CA LEU A 92 -18.85 -1.47 18.37
C LEU A 92 -17.98 -0.90 17.23
N THR A 93 -17.16 -1.74 16.62
CA THR A 93 -16.30 -1.39 15.49
C THR A 93 -16.82 -2.02 14.21
N LEU A 94 -16.84 -1.24 13.14
CA LEU A 94 -17.24 -1.66 11.80
C LEU A 94 -16.05 -1.62 10.86
N ALA A 95 -15.99 -2.57 9.92
CA ALA A 95 -15.07 -2.48 8.80
C ALA A 95 -15.70 -1.63 7.70
N ALA A 96 -14.93 -0.69 7.15
CA ALA A 96 -15.34 0.12 6.01
C ALA A 96 -14.21 0.18 4.99
N SER A 97 -14.59 0.23 3.71
CA SER A 97 -13.67 0.48 2.61
C SER A 97 -13.64 1.96 2.30
N THR A 98 -12.44 2.51 2.10
CA THR A 98 -12.18 3.88 1.65
C THR A 98 -11.37 3.84 0.35
N ALA A 99 -11.06 5.00 -0.22
CA ALA A 99 -10.17 5.11 -1.37
C ALA A 99 -8.75 4.59 -1.07
N ASP A 100 -8.31 4.71 0.19
CA ASP A 100 -6.97 4.35 0.65
C ASP A 100 -6.88 2.91 1.20
N GLY A 101 -7.98 2.14 1.16
CA GLY A 101 -8.02 0.75 1.59
C GLY A 101 -9.12 0.45 2.60
N TRP A 102 -8.76 -0.26 3.68
CA TRP A 102 -9.71 -0.67 4.72
C TRP A 102 -9.46 0.08 6.02
N VAL A 103 -10.53 0.43 6.71
CA VAL A 103 -10.48 1.05 8.02
C VAL A 103 -11.40 0.34 8.99
N CYS A 104 -10.99 0.34 10.26
CA CYS A 104 -11.86 0.07 11.38
C CYS A 104 -12.47 1.39 11.85
N ALA A 105 -13.77 1.57 11.59
CA ALA A 105 -14.56 2.70 12.03
C ALA A 105 -15.19 2.40 13.38
N ARG A 106 -15.02 3.32 14.34
CA ARG A 106 -15.61 3.22 15.67
C ARG A 106 -16.61 4.35 15.86
N LEU A 107 -17.76 4.06 16.43
CA LEU A 107 -18.76 5.11 16.64
C LEU A 107 -18.21 6.17 17.62
N GLY A 108 -18.19 7.43 17.18
CA GLY A 108 -17.70 8.55 18.00
C GLY A 108 -16.17 8.62 18.15
N GLN A 109 -15.41 7.75 17.48
CA GLN A 109 -13.95 7.85 17.38
C GLN A 109 -13.54 7.86 15.90
N GLY A 110 -12.39 8.44 15.58
CA GLY A 110 -11.88 8.46 14.21
C GLY A 110 -11.67 7.05 13.64
N ASN A 111 -11.52 6.98 12.32
CA ASN A 111 -11.20 5.75 11.62
C ASN A 111 -9.74 5.36 11.83
N THR A 112 -9.47 4.07 12.03
CA THR A 112 -8.10 3.54 12.09
C THR A 112 -7.85 2.67 10.87
N ALA A 113 -6.77 2.94 10.13
CA ALA A 113 -6.39 2.11 8.98
C ALA A 113 -6.12 0.66 9.39
N VAL A 114 -6.56 -0.28 8.56
CA VAL A 114 -6.30 -1.71 8.76
C VAL A 114 -4.94 -2.05 8.18
N ASP A 115 -4.05 -2.56 9.02
CA ASP A 115 -2.87 -3.30 8.58
C ASP A 115 -3.33 -4.68 8.08
N MET A 116 -3.34 -4.86 6.76
CA MET A 116 -3.84 -6.08 6.12
C MET A 116 -2.96 -7.30 6.42
N ASP A 117 -1.65 -7.10 6.56
CA ASP A 117 -0.74 -8.17 6.97
C ASP A 117 -1.01 -8.60 8.41
N ALA A 118 -1.22 -7.65 9.32
CA ALA A 118 -1.59 -7.95 10.71
C ALA A 118 -2.93 -8.69 10.79
N MET A 119 -3.91 -8.30 9.97
CA MET A 119 -5.19 -9.01 9.85
C MET A 119 -4.99 -10.46 9.37
N CYS A 120 -4.20 -10.67 8.31
CA CYS A 120 -3.92 -12.02 7.80
C CYS A 120 -3.21 -12.88 8.85
N ARG A 121 -2.22 -12.32 9.56
CA ARG A 121 -1.52 -13.00 10.65
C ARG A 121 -2.44 -13.35 11.81
N HIS A 122 -3.35 -12.44 12.17
CA HIS A 122 -4.33 -12.69 13.21
C HIS A 122 -5.26 -13.86 12.86
N ARG A 123 -5.69 -13.96 11.60
CA ARG A 123 -6.64 -15.01 11.18
C ARG A 123 -5.99 -16.36 10.90
N TYR A 124 -4.82 -16.37 10.27
CA TYR A 124 -4.22 -17.57 9.68
C TYR A 124 -2.85 -17.94 10.26
N GLY A 125 -2.32 -17.16 11.20
CA GLY A 125 -1.05 -17.41 11.89
C GLY A 125 0.11 -16.55 11.39
N ALA A 126 1.21 -16.57 12.14
CA ALA A 126 2.31 -15.60 11.99
C ALA A 126 2.98 -15.55 10.61
N ALA A 127 2.95 -16.65 9.85
CA ALA A 127 3.53 -16.74 8.51
C ALA A 127 2.61 -16.21 7.40
N ALA A 128 1.38 -15.80 7.74
CA ALA A 128 0.46 -15.25 6.75
C ALA A 128 0.81 -13.81 6.42
N TRP A 129 0.61 -13.43 5.16
CA TRP A 129 0.82 -12.08 4.64
C TRP A 129 -0.31 -11.72 3.68
N ALA A 130 -0.48 -10.44 3.40
CA ALA A 130 -1.53 -9.90 2.55
C ALA A 130 -0.97 -9.47 1.19
N ASP A 131 -1.75 -9.68 0.13
CA ASP A 131 -1.47 -9.14 -1.20
C ASP A 131 -2.70 -8.45 -1.76
N LEU A 132 -2.51 -7.34 -2.46
CA LEU A 132 -3.56 -6.62 -3.16
C LEU A 132 -3.58 -7.06 -4.63
N GLY A 133 -4.60 -7.81 -5.03
CA GLY A 133 -4.65 -8.36 -6.40
C GLY A 133 -4.99 -7.34 -7.48
N ASP A 134 -5.71 -6.27 -7.14
CA ASP A 134 -6.17 -5.21 -8.04
C ASP A 134 -6.19 -3.88 -7.28
N GLU A 135 -5.28 -2.97 -7.64
CA GLU A 135 -5.12 -1.68 -6.98
C GLU A 135 -6.34 -0.76 -7.10
N SER A 136 -7.20 -0.99 -8.09
CA SER A 136 -8.45 -0.24 -8.27
C SER A 136 -9.61 -0.77 -7.45
N ASP A 137 -9.45 -1.95 -6.84
CA ASP A 137 -10.47 -2.60 -6.04
C ASP A 137 -9.94 -3.01 -4.67
N PRO A 138 -10.27 -2.25 -3.59
CA PRO A 138 -9.86 -2.60 -2.24
C PRO A 138 -10.44 -3.95 -1.77
N ARG A 139 -11.40 -4.56 -2.47
CA ARG A 139 -11.90 -5.91 -2.13
C ARG A 139 -11.03 -7.04 -2.69
N SER A 140 -10.00 -6.70 -3.46
CA SER A 140 -9.09 -7.65 -4.07
C SER A 140 -8.01 -8.18 -3.13
N TRP A 141 -7.92 -7.68 -1.89
CA TRP A 141 -6.98 -8.21 -0.90
C TRP A 141 -7.19 -9.70 -0.63
N ARG A 142 -6.08 -10.42 -0.55
CA ARG A 142 -6.03 -11.85 -0.25
C ARG A 142 -4.91 -12.12 0.74
N CYS A 143 -5.10 -13.14 1.57
CA CYS A 143 -4.09 -13.64 2.49
C CYS A 143 -3.42 -14.88 1.91
N TYR A 144 -2.10 -14.92 2.01
CA TYR A 144 -1.26 -16.01 1.53
C TYR A 144 -0.31 -16.48 2.63
N ARG A 145 0.35 -17.61 2.35
CA ARG A 145 1.60 -18.03 2.99
C ARG A 145 2.50 -18.62 1.93
N ASP A 146 3.79 -18.76 2.24
CA ASP A 146 4.72 -19.46 1.37
C ASP A 146 4.27 -20.91 1.11
N GLY A 147 4.54 -21.37 -0.11
CA GLY A 147 4.32 -22.77 -0.49
C GLY A 147 5.27 -23.73 0.22
N PRO A 148 4.91 -25.02 0.29
CA PRO A 148 5.74 -26.06 0.89
C PRO A 148 7.04 -26.31 0.12
#